data_AF-A0A9E3BY78-F1
#
_entry.id   AF-A0A9E3BY78-F1
#
_cell.length_a   1.000
_cell.length_b   1.000
_cell.length_c   1.000
_cell.angle_alpha   90.00
_cell.angle_beta   90.00
_cell.angle_gamma   90.00
#
_symmetry.space_group_name_H-M   'P 1'
#
loop_
_entity.id
_entity.type
_entity.pdbx_description
1 polymer ?
#
loop_
_entity_poly.entity_id
_entity_poly.type
_entity_poly.pdbx_seq_one_letter_code
_entity_poly.pdbx_strand_id
1 'polypeptide(L)'
;MRSPIAAVLALACLSAAPALAMSESECTDLWKKADANGDGVLSDAETGRYLAGMRMAQVRIPADGRIDQTVFMDNCKRDVFKTATNDAGAPLKGANSFTEGQAKDRALARGYTDVSELKKDDAGIWRGSANMDGKQVGIAIDYKGNVVSDAGGAPAAAPMTRTAPAPSAATPSNEPASATPPAPTAPTR
;
A
#
# COMPACT_ATOMS: atom_id res chain seq x y z
N MET A 1 -37.80 -27.57 -62.77
CA MET A 1 -37.11 -28.21 -61.63
C MET A 1 -36.69 -27.10 -60.68
N ARG A 2 -37.18 -27.13 -59.43
CA ARG A 2 -36.95 -26.13 -58.37
C ARG A 2 -35.92 -26.68 -57.37
N SER A 3 -34.89 -25.93 -57.01
CA SER A 3 -34.14 -26.07 -55.75
C SER A 3 -33.02 -25.01 -55.61
N PRO A 4 -32.59 -24.66 -54.38
CA PRO A 4 -32.98 -23.37 -53.80
C PRO A 4 -31.82 -22.51 -53.28
N ILE A 5 -32.16 -21.24 -53.05
CA ILE A 5 -31.35 -20.20 -52.40
C ILE A 5 -30.99 -20.64 -50.97
N ALA A 6 -29.69 -20.75 -50.69
CA ALA A 6 -29.18 -21.00 -49.35
C ALA A 6 -29.20 -19.69 -48.54
N ALA A 7 -30.05 -19.63 -47.53
CA ALA A 7 -30.07 -18.57 -46.54
C ALA A 7 -28.98 -18.83 -45.48
N VAL A 8 -27.94 -17.99 -45.47
CA VAL A 8 -26.94 -17.98 -44.39
C VAL A 8 -27.54 -17.22 -43.21
N LEU A 9 -27.97 -17.97 -42.20
CA LEU A 9 -28.42 -17.42 -40.92
C LEU A 9 -27.18 -17.02 -40.11
N ALA A 10 -26.86 -15.73 -40.10
CA ALA A 10 -25.83 -15.18 -39.21
C ALA A 10 -26.36 -15.20 -37.77
N LEU A 11 -25.94 -16.22 -37.00
CA LEU A 11 -26.18 -16.28 -35.56
C LEU A 11 -25.27 -15.27 -34.86
N ALA A 12 -25.80 -14.08 -34.58
CA ALA A 12 -25.14 -13.10 -33.72
C ALA A 12 -25.17 -13.62 -32.28
N CYS A 13 -24.07 -14.25 -31.85
CA CYS A 13 -23.84 -14.56 -30.45
C CYS A 13 -23.68 -13.24 -29.68
N LEU A 14 -24.67 -12.89 -28.86
CA LEU A 14 -24.58 -11.80 -27.90
C LEU A 14 -23.64 -12.27 -26.77
N SER A 15 -22.36 -11.94 -26.88
CA SER A 15 -21.39 -12.20 -25.81
C SER A 15 -21.76 -11.34 -24.60
N ALA A 16 -22.34 -11.99 -23.59
CA ALA A 16 -22.38 -11.42 -22.25
C ALA A 16 -20.92 -11.23 -21.79
N ALA A 17 -20.45 -9.98 -21.75
CA ALA A 17 -19.17 -9.67 -21.16
C ALA A 17 -19.20 -10.15 -19.69
N PRO A 18 -18.28 -11.02 -19.25
CA PRO A 18 -18.19 -11.39 -17.85
C PRO A 18 -17.85 -10.15 -17.02
N ALA A 19 -18.45 -10.09 -15.83
CA ALA A 19 -18.38 -8.95 -14.92
C ALA A 19 -16.93 -8.52 -14.60
N LEU A 20 -16.57 -7.33 -15.11
CA LEU A 20 -15.68 -6.33 -14.55
C LEU A 20 -14.44 -6.83 -13.77
N ALA A 21 -13.49 -7.41 -14.49
CA ALA A 21 -12.08 -7.19 -14.16
C ALA A 21 -11.75 -5.71 -14.45
N MET A 22 -10.94 -5.05 -13.60
CA MET A 22 -10.36 -3.74 -13.92
C MET A 22 -9.84 -3.74 -15.37
N SER A 23 -10.23 -2.74 -16.15
CA SER A 23 -9.76 -2.59 -17.53
C SER A 23 -8.25 -2.36 -17.57
N GLU A 24 -7.63 -2.70 -18.69
CA GLU A 24 -6.20 -2.50 -18.88
C GLU A 24 -5.79 -1.02 -18.72
N SER A 25 -6.65 -0.09 -19.16
CA SER A 25 -6.46 1.34 -18.96
C SER A 25 -6.49 1.73 -17.49
N GLU A 26 -7.44 1.22 -16.70
CA GLU A 26 -7.53 1.51 -15.27
C GLU A 26 -6.31 0.97 -14.52
N CYS A 27 -5.84 -0.22 -14.89
CA CYS A 27 -4.62 -0.79 -14.32
C CYS A 27 -3.36 0.00 -14.69
N THR A 28 -3.28 0.48 -15.93
CA THR A 28 -2.17 1.34 -16.37
C THR A 28 -2.13 2.65 -15.60
N ASP A 29 -3.29 3.26 -15.35
CA ASP A 29 -3.38 4.50 -14.57
C ASP A 29 -3.09 4.27 -13.09
N LEU A 30 -3.48 3.12 -12.56
CA LEU A 30 -3.11 2.73 -11.19
C LEU A 30 -1.60 2.51 -11.07
N TRP A 31 -0.98 1.87 -12.06
CA TRP A 31 0.47 1.66 -12.10
C TRP A 31 1.25 2.96 -12.09
N LYS A 32 0.90 3.92 -12.96
CA LYS A 32 1.58 5.24 -13.00
C LYS A 32 1.50 6.00 -11.67
N LYS A 33 0.47 5.74 -10.86
CA LYS A 33 0.35 6.31 -9.51
C LYS A 33 1.12 5.50 -8.46
N ALA A 34 1.26 4.20 -8.69
CA ALA A 34 1.99 3.29 -7.83
C ALA A 34 3.50 3.50 -7.93
N ASP A 35 3.99 3.49 -9.17
CA ASP A 35 5.38 3.68 -9.59
C ASP A 35 5.63 5.18 -9.69
N ALA A 36 5.75 5.82 -8.53
CA ALA A 36 5.82 7.28 -8.43
C ALA A 36 7.16 7.81 -8.91
N ASN A 37 8.22 7.02 -8.78
CA ASN A 37 9.55 7.35 -9.28
C ASN A 37 9.75 6.98 -10.77
N GLY A 38 8.87 6.16 -11.34
CA GLY A 38 8.89 5.77 -12.76
C GLY A 38 10.02 4.81 -13.11
N ASP A 39 10.53 4.02 -12.16
CA ASP A 39 11.65 3.11 -12.35
C ASP A 39 11.23 1.71 -12.85
N GLY A 40 9.93 1.47 -12.99
CA GLY A 40 9.37 0.22 -13.49
C GLY A 40 9.11 -0.85 -12.41
N VAL A 41 9.31 -0.54 -11.14
CA VAL A 41 9.18 -1.51 -10.05
C VAL A 41 8.80 -0.87 -8.71
N LEU A 42 7.70 -1.35 -8.12
CA LEU A 42 7.31 -0.88 -6.79
C LEU A 42 8.25 -1.44 -5.73
N SER A 43 8.91 -0.53 -5.02
CA SER A 43 9.83 -0.86 -3.93
C SER A 43 9.61 0.03 -2.71
N ASP A 44 10.13 -0.41 -1.56
CA ASP A 44 10.15 0.33 -0.31
C ASP A 44 8.79 0.99 0.07
N ALA A 45 8.70 2.31 -0.08
CA ALA A 45 7.53 3.11 0.28
C ALA A 45 6.34 2.90 -0.67
N GLU A 46 6.58 2.53 -1.93
CA GLU A 46 5.54 2.34 -2.95
C GLU A 46 4.77 1.03 -2.74
N THR A 47 5.46 0.05 -2.16
CA THR A 47 5.02 -1.34 -2.09
C THR A 47 3.90 -1.59 -1.07
N GLY A 48 3.87 -0.82 0.02
CA GLY A 48 3.10 -1.15 1.24
C GLY A 48 1.64 -1.50 0.99
N ARG A 49 0.94 -0.66 0.21
CA ARG A 49 -0.47 -0.86 -0.17
C ARG A 49 -0.68 -2.13 -1.00
N TYR A 50 0.21 -2.36 -1.96
CA TYR A 50 0.05 -3.44 -2.93
C TYR A 50 0.40 -4.80 -2.33
N LEU A 51 1.47 -4.91 -1.54
CA LEU A 51 1.73 -6.13 -0.78
C LEU A 51 0.65 -6.43 0.26
N ALA A 52 0.05 -5.41 0.86
CA ALA A 52 -1.09 -5.62 1.74
C ALA A 52 -2.30 -6.20 0.97
N GLY A 53 -2.61 -5.65 -0.20
CA GLY A 53 -3.63 -6.21 -1.11
C GLY A 53 -3.34 -7.65 -1.50
N MET A 54 -2.09 -7.97 -1.83
CA MET A 54 -1.68 -9.35 -2.18
C MET A 54 -1.83 -10.32 -1.01
N ARG A 55 -1.47 -9.91 0.22
CA ARG A 55 -1.67 -10.71 1.43
C ARG A 55 -3.13 -10.95 1.72
N MET A 56 -3.97 -9.92 1.57
CA MET A 56 -5.43 -10.04 1.73
C MET A 56 -6.04 -10.98 0.70
N ALA A 57 -5.59 -10.92 -0.55
CA ALA A 57 -6.04 -11.79 -1.64
C ALA A 57 -5.39 -13.18 -1.62
N GLN A 58 -4.47 -13.44 -0.68
CA GLN A 58 -3.70 -14.68 -0.56
C GLN A 58 -2.99 -15.09 -1.86
N VAL A 59 -2.55 -14.10 -2.64
CA VAL A 59 -1.77 -14.33 -3.85
C VAL A 59 -0.27 -14.35 -3.51
N ARG A 60 0.51 -15.04 -4.34
CA ARG A 60 1.95 -15.18 -4.14
C ARG A 60 2.64 -13.82 -4.19
N ILE A 61 3.39 -13.51 -3.14
CA ILE A 61 4.26 -12.33 -3.04
C ILE A 61 5.65 -12.68 -3.62
N PRO A 62 6.26 -11.81 -4.42
CA PRO A 62 7.66 -11.94 -4.84
C PRO A 62 8.60 -12.01 -3.62
N ALA A 63 9.59 -12.89 -3.67
CA ALA A 63 10.44 -13.19 -2.51
C ALA A 63 11.33 -11.99 -2.09
N ASP A 64 11.64 -11.11 -3.03
CA ASP A 64 12.37 -9.86 -2.82
C ASP A 64 11.46 -8.70 -2.39
N GLY A 65 10.15 -8.93 -2.28
CA GLY A 65 9.17 -7.91 -1.89
C GLY A 65 8.92 -6.83 -2.96
N ARG A 66 9.53 -6.96 -4.15
CA ARG A 66 9.39 -5.97 -5.23
C ARG A 66 8.29 -6.39 -6.18
N ILE A 67 7.52 -5.42 -6.69
CA ILE A 67 6.43 -5.68 -7.63
C ILE A 67 6.77 -4.99 -8.95
N ASP A 68 7.24 -5.75 -9.92
CA ASP A 68 7.42 -5.24 -11.28
C ASP A 68 6.06 -4.97 -11.97
N GLN A 69 6.12 -4.25 -13.09
CA GLN A 69 4.91 -3.89 -13.85
C GLN A 69 4.09 -5.12 -14.28
N THR A 70 4.73 -6.23 -14.64
CA THR A 70 4.04 -7.45 -15.07
C THR A 70 3.25 -8.06 -13.91
N VAL A 71 3.89 -8.28 -12.76
CA VAL A 71 3.24 -8.78 -11.56
C VAL A 71 2.11 -7.85 -11.11
N PHE A 72 2.32 -6.54 -11.20
CA PHE A 72 1.28 -5.57 -10.89
C PHE A 72 0.08 -5.70 -11.82
N MET A 73 0.30 -5.70 -13.14
CA MET A 73 -0.78 -5.76 -14.13
C MET A 73 -1.63 -7.01 -13.94
N ASP A 74 -0.99 -8.16 -13.73
CA ASP A 74 -1.69 -9.44 -13.54
C ASP A 74 -2.58 -9.42 -12.30
N ASN A 75 -2.08 -8.89 -11.18
CA ASN A 75 -2.86 -8.80 -9.94
C ASN A 75 -3.94 -7.70 -10.02
N CYS A 76 -3.66 -6.59 -10.69
CA CYS A 76 -4.62 -5.52 -10.91
C CYS A 76 -5.82 -5.99 -11.74
N LYS A 77 -5.58 -6.70 -12.85
CA LYS A 77 -6.62 -7.29 -13.71
C LYS A 77 -7.45 -8.37 -13.00
N ARG A 78 -7.02 -8.81 -11.82
CA ARG A 78 -7.73 -9.75 -10.93
C ARG A 78 -8.38 -9.06 -9.74
N ASP A 79 -8.50 -7.73 -9.78
CA ASP A 79 -9.07 -6.88 -8.74
C ASP A 79 -8.33 -6.92 -7.37
N VAL A 80 -7.10 -7.45 -7.31
CA VAL A 80 -6.33 -7.59 -6.04
C VAL A 80 -6.08 -6.24 -5.38
N PHE A 81 -5.90 -5.18 -6.17
CA PHE A 81 -5.62 -3.82 -5.70
C PHE A 81 -6.85 -2.92 -5.64
N LYS A 82 -8.03 -3.48 -5.93
CA LYS A 82 -9.28 -2.74 -5.88
C LYS A 82 -9.59 -2.35 -4.45
N THR A 83 -9.79 -1.05 -4.26
CA THR A 83 -10.21 -0.52 -2.97
C THR A 83 -11.69 -0.82 -2.80
N ALA A 84 -12.03 -1.73 -1.88
CA ALA A 84 -13.42 -2.01 -1.53
C ALA A 84 -14.17 -0.73 -1.08
N THR A 85 -15.49 -0.72 -1.13
CA THR A 85 -16.27 0.38 -0.55
C THR A 85 -16.64 0.04 0.88
N ASN A 86 -16.74 1.04 1.76
CA ASN A 86 -17.24 0.81 3.10
C ASN A 86 -18.77 0.62 3.08
N ASP A 87 -19.26 -0.28 3.90
CA ASP A 87 -20.70 -0.44 4.12
C ASP A 87 -21.31 0.82 4.73
N ALA A 88 -22.60 1.05 4.45
CA ALA A 88 -23.36 2.08 5.12
C ALA A 88 -23.38 1.83 6.64
N GLY A 89 -23.07 2.88 7.42
CA GLY A 89 -23.05 2.80 8.89
C GLY A 89 -21.79 2.18 9.50
N ALA A 90 -20.73 1.93 8.70
CA ALA A 90 -19.43 1.54 9.25
C ALA A 90 -18.88 2.60 10.24
N PRO A 91 -18.17 2.17 11.31
CA PRO A 91 -17.77 0.80 11.61
C PRO A 91 -18.88 -0.02 12.27
N LEU A 92 -19.03 -1.28 11.86
CA LEU A 92 -20.09 -2.16 12.34
C LEU A 92 -19.61 -3.01 13.52
N LYS A 93 -20.40 -3.08 14.59
CA LYS A 93 -20.09 -3.93 15.75
C LYS A 93 -20.28 -5.40 15.39
N GLY A 94 -19.39 -6.27 15.88
CA GLY A 94 -19.50 -7.71 15.66
C GLY A 94 -18.24 -8.48 16.03
N ALA A 95 -18.36 -9.80 16.18
CA ALA A 95 -17.23 -10.66 16.48
C ALA A 95 -16.20 -10.62 15.32
N ASN A 96 -15.01 -10.12 15.62
CA ASN A 96 -13.95 -9.95 14.63
C ASN A 96 -12.88 -11.05 14.77
N SER A 97 -12.69 -11.78 13.66
CA SER A 97 -11.76 -12.90 13.52
C SER A 97 -10.42 -12.52 12.90
N PHE A 98 -10.26 -11.27 12.45
CA PHE A 98 -8.96 -10.82 11.94
C PHE A 98 -7.94 -10.79 13.06
N THR A 99 -6.73 -11.22 12.74
CA THR A 99 -5.56 -10.88 13.55
C THR A 99 -5.22 -9.40 13.39
N GLU A 100 -4.41 -8.85 14.29
CA GLU A 100 -3.95 -7.47 14.18
C GLU A 100 -3.27 -7.20 12.83
N GLY A 101 -2.41 -8.12 12.38
CA GLY A 101 -1.73 -8.02 11.08
C GLY A 101 -2.71 -7.99 9.90
N GLN A 102 -3.77 -8.80 9.94
CA GLN A 102 -4.81 -8.80 8.90
C GLN A 102 -5.64 -7.51 8.90
N ALA A 103 -5.83 -6.88 10.06
CA ALA A 103 -6.47 -5.57 10.17
C ALA A 103 -5.55 -4.45 9.65
N LYS A 104 -4.24 -4.51 9.98
CA LYS A 104 -3.22 -3.61 9.41
C LYS A 104 -3.18 -3.69 7.89
N ASP A 105 -3.25 -4.89 7.32
CA ASP A 105 -3.25 -5.07 5.86
C ASP A 105 -4.44 -4.41 5.19
N ARG A 106 -5.62 -4.45 5.83
CA ARG A 106 -6.81 -3.74 5.34
C ARG A 106 -6.61 -2.24 5.34
N ALA A 107 -6.01 -1.69 6.39
CA ALA A 107 -5.68 -0.27 6.45
C ALA A 107 -4.65 0.12 5.37
N LEU A 108 -3.55 -0.63 5.25
CA LEU A 108 -2.52 -0.39 4.23
C LEU A 108 -3.10 -0.48 2.81
N ALA A 109 -3.93 -1.48 2.51
CA ALA A 109 -4.58 -1.65 1.21
C ALA A 109 -5.53 -0.48 0.85
N ARG A 110 -6.05 0.22 1.86
CA ARG A 110 -6.86 1.45 1.71
C ARG A 110 -6.03 2.70 1.47
N GLY A 111 -4.70 2.61 1.56
CA GLY A 111 -3.78 3.72 1.36
C GLY A 111 -3.32 4.39 2.66
N TYR A 112 -3.77 3.94 3.83
CA TYR A 112 -3.21 4.41 5.09
C TYR A 112 -1.74 4.01 5.20
N THR A 113 -0.91 4.89 5.75
CA THR A 113 0.50 4.60 6.06
C THR A 113 0.73 4.70 7.57
N ASP A 114 1.91 4.28 8.04
CA ASP A 114 2.31 4.45 9.44
C ASP A 114 1.27 3.94 10.46
N VAL A 115 0.63 2.81 10.12
CA VAL A 115 -0.42 2.19 10.92
C VAL A 115 0.18 1.74 12.25
N SER A 116 -0.30 2.30 13.35
CA SER A 116 0.17 1.97 14.69
C SER A 116 -0.28 0.57 15.13
N GLU A 117 0.11 0.18 16.34
CA GLU A 117 -0.47 -1.00 16.98
C GLU A 117 -1.99 -0.87 17.04
N LEU A 118 -2.69 -1.92 16.60
CA LEU A 118 -4.15 -1.93 16.66
C LEU A 118 -4.60 -2.70 17.90
N LYS A 119 -5.60 -2.16 18.60
CA LYS A 119 -6.25 -2.82 19.73
C LYS A 119 -7.70 -3.10 19.41
N LYS A 120 -8.12 -4.34 19.60
CA LYS A 120 -9.51 -4.73 19.44
C LYS A 120 -10.29 -4.29 20.68
N ASP A 121 -11.36 -3.53 20.49
CA ASP A 121 -12.26 -3.11 21.56
C ASP A 121 -13.38 -4.13 21.84
N ASP A 122 -14.21 -3.84 22.83
CA ASP A 122 -15.33 -4.70 23.25
C ASP A 122 -16.43 -4.84 22.19
N ALA A 123 -16.46 -3.94 21.19
CA ALA A 123 -17.37 -4.02 20.05
C ALA A 123 -16.80 -4.89 18.90
N GLY A 124 -15.59 -5.43 19.07
CA GLY A 124 -14.87 -6.19 18.07
C GLY A 124 -14.21 -5.33 16.99
N ILE A 125 -14.05 -4.02 17.23
CA ILE A 125 -13.45 -3.09 16.28
C ILE A 125 -11.96 -2.96 16.59
N TRP A 126 -11.10 -3.15 15.60
CA TRP A 126 -9.69 -2.81 15.70
C TRP A 126 -9.51 -1.31 15.62
N ARG A 127 -8.87 -0.70 16.63
CA ARG A 127 -8.62 0.74 16.72
C ARG A 127 -7.14 1.06 16.78
N GLY A 128 -6.75 2.14 16.13
CA GLY A 128 -5.40 2.67 16.20
C GLY A 128 -5.33 4.04 15.54
N SER A 129 -4.13 4.40 15.11
CA SER A 129 -3.87 5.63 14.35
C SER A 129 -3.10 5.28 13.08
N ALA A 130 -3.29 6.05 12.03
CA ALA A 130 -2.52 5.95 10.81
C ALA A 130 -2.39 7.32 10.15
N ASN A 131 -1.52 7.43 9.15
CA ASN A 131 -1.39 8.61 8.33
C ASN A 131 -2.27 8.48 7.08
N MET A 132 -3.01 9.54 6.77
CA MET A 132 -3.75 9.71 5.53
C MET A 132 -3.57 11.13 5.04
N ASP A 133 -3.16 11.30 3.79
CA ASP A 133 -2.90 12.62 3.18
C ASP A 133 -1.97 13.51 4.02
N GLY A 134 -0.93 12.88 4.59
CA GLY A 134 0.07 13.55 5.44
C GLY A 134 -0.43 13.94 6.84
N LYS A 135 -1.64 13.53 7.23
CA LYS A 135 -2.21 13.80 8.56
C LYS A 135 -2.39 12.51 9.34
N GLN A 136 -2.03 12.54 10.62
CA GLN A 136 -2.36 11.45 11.52
C GLN A 136 -3.85 11.49 11.85
N VAL A 137 -4.54 10.37 11.64
CA VAL A 137 -5.97 10.17 11.92
C VAL A 137 -6.15 8.93 12.77
N GLY A 138 -7.23 8.90 13.56
CA GLY A 138 -7.69 7.65 14.13
C GLY A 138 -8.27 6.76 13.03
N ILE A 139 -8.15 5.44 13.21
CA ILE A 139 -8.73 4.46 12.30
C ILE A 139 -9.48 3.38 13.07
N ALA A 140 -10.55 2.90 12.45
CA ALA A 140 -11.35 1.77 12.92
C ALA A 140 -11.53 0.74 11.80
N ILE A 141 -11.26 -0.53 12.11
CA ILE A 141 -11.44 -1.67 11.21
C ILE A 141 -12.42 -2.65 11.82
N ASP A 142 -13.55 -2.85 11.15
CA ASP A 142 -14.60 -3.74 11.63
C ASP A 142 -14.46 -5.19 11.12
N TYR A 143 -15.36 -6.06 11.57
CA TYR A 143 -15.34 -7.49 11.25
C TYR A 143 -15.63 -7.80 9.77
N LYS A 144 -16.25 -6.86 9.03
CA LYS A 144 -16.47 -7.00 7.58
C LYS A 144 -15.29 -6.49 6.76
N GLY A 145 -14.33 -5.83 7.42
CA GLY A 145 -13.16 -5.26 6.79
C GLY A 145 -13.39 -3.84 6.26
N ASN A 146 -14.45 -3.15 6.72
CA ASN A 146 -14.55 -1.71 6.49
C ASN A 146 -13.42 -1.02 7.24
N VAL A 147 -12.86 0.02 6.63
CA VAL A 147 -11.81 0.84 7.23
C VAL A 147 -12.26 2.28 7.16
N VAL A 148 -12.54 2.87 8.32
CA VAL A 148 -13.01 4.24 8.44
C VAL A 148 -12.03 5.04 9.27
N SER A 149 -11.88 6.33 8.93
CA SER A 149 -11.19 7.29 9.76
C SER A 149 -12.21 7.99 10.66
N ASP A 150 -11.90 8.11 11.93
CA ASP A 150 -12.56 9.04 12.82
C ASP A 150 -11.74 10.33 12.86
N ALA A 151 -12.21 11.35 12.12
CA ALA A 151 -11.59 12.67 12.07
C ALA A 151 -11.57 13.43 13.42
N GLY A 152 -11.94 12.78 14.54
CA GLY A 152 -11.97 13.36 15.88
C GLY A 152 -11.66 12.38 17.02
N GLY A 153 -11.08 11.21 16.74
CA GLY A 153 -10.93 10.15 17.73
C GLY A 153 -9.61 9.39 17.64
N ALA A 154 -8.48 10.08 17.78
CA ALA A 154 -7.27 9.37 18.19
C ALA A 154 -7.65 8.54 19.45
N PRO A 155 -7.47 7.20 19.45
CA PRO A 155 -7.67 6.45 20.68
C PRO A 155 -6.84 7.13 21.76
N ALA A 156 -7.44 7.40 22.93
CA ALA A 156 -6.77 8.04 24.04
C ALA A 156 -5.38 7.42 24.18
N ALA A 157 -4.36 8.20 23.85
CA ALA A 157 -3.00 7.73 23.86
C ALA A 157 -2.75 7.15 25.25
N ALA A 158 -2.35 5.87 25.32
CA ALA A 158 -1.56 5.44 26.47
C ALA A 158 -0.44 6.47 26.63
N PRO A 159 -0.14 6.95 27.85
CA PRO A 159 0.77 8.06 28.04
C PRO A 159 2.10 7.74 27.38
N MET A 160 2.34 8.34 26.21
CA MET A 160 3.66 8.40 25.63
C MET A 160 4.42 9.31 26.58
N THR A 161 5.14 8.71 27.53
CA THR A 161 6.26 9.38 28.21
C THR A 161 7.21 9.83 27.12
N ARG A 162 7.02 11.08 26.67
CA ARG A 162 7.85 11.75 25.69
C ARG A 162 9.22 11.98 26.33
N THR A 163 10.06 10.95 26.33
CA THR A 163 11.50 11.18 26.36
C THR A 163 11.88 11.57 24.94
N ALA A 164 11.84 12.88 24.67
CA ALA A 164 12.44 13.41 23.46
C ALA A 164 13.93 13.03 23.46
N PRO A 165 14.50 12.48 22.39
CA PRO A 165 15.94 12.53 22.22
C PRO A 165 16.32 14.01 22.07
N ALA A 166 17.27 14.45 22.90
CA ALA A 166 17.85 15.78 22.80
C ALA A 166 18.38 16.02 21.37
N PRO A 167 18.28 17.24 20.81
CA PRO A 167 18.93 17.54 19.54
C PRO A 167 20.44 17.35 19.70
N SER A 168 20.98 16.40 18.95
CA SER A 168 22.42 16.18 18.83
C SER A 168 23.03 17.47 18.27
N ALA A 169 23.82 18.16 19.10
CA ALA A 169 24.54 19.36 18.70
C ALA A 169 25.41 19.02 17.49
N ALA A 170 25.18 19.76 16.40
CA ALA A 170 26.06 19.77 15.25
C ALA A 170 27.42 20.34 15.67
N THR A 171 28.46 19.51 15.63
CA THR A 171 29.85 19.94 15.64
C THR A 171 30.16 20.54 14.27
N PRO A 172 30.61 21.81 14.14
CA PRO A 172 31.10 22.30 12.87
C PRO A 172 32.48 21.67 12.56
N SER A 173 32.53 20.96 11.43
CA SER A 173 33.76 20.48 10.80
C SER A 173 34.63 21.67 10.39
N ASN A 174 35.87 21.67 10.87
CA ASN A 174 36.92 22.63 10.52
C ASN A 174 37.48 22.28 9.13
N GLU A 175 37.55 23.27 8.24
CA GLU A 175 38.10 23.18 6.89
C GLU A 175 39.64 23.05 6.93
N PRO A 176 40.29 22.32 6.01
CA PRO A 176 41.74 22.10 6.07
C PRO A 176 42.52 23.26 5.43
N ALA A 177 43.41 23.89 6.20
CA ALA A 177 44.43 24.80 5.68
C ALA A 177 45.67 24.01 5.22
N SER A 178 46.00 24.22 3.95
CA SER A 178 47.20 23.80 3.22
C SER A 178 48.51 23.91 4.02
N ALA A 179 49.29 22.83 4.06
CA ALA A 179 50.70 22.88 4.42
C ALA A 179 51.52 22.14 3.35
N THR A 180 52.40 22.91 2.70
CA THR A 180 53.39 22.49 1.70
C THR A 180 54.40 21.49 2.29
N PRO A 181 54.78 20.42 1.58
CA PRO A 181 55.82 19.50 2.06
C PRO A 181 57.24 20.05 1.80
N PRO A 182 58.21 19.86 2.74
CA PRO A 182 59.63 20.07 2.43
C PRO A 182 60.27 18.85 1.73
N ALA A 183 61.33 19.15 0.96
CA ALA A 183 62.07 18.29 0.04
C ALA A 183 62.80 17.08 0.67
N PRO A 184 63.14 16.03 -0.12
CA PRO A 184 63.82 14.84 0.38
C PRO A 184 65.33 15.02 0.56
N THR A 185 65.85 14.63 1.73
CA THR A 185 67.30 14.41 1.96
C THR A 185 67.70 12.99 1.58
N ALA A 186 68.81 12.89 0.84
CA ALA A 186 69.42 11.67 0.30
C ALA A 186 70.01 10.73 1.38
N PRO A 187 70.22 9.44 1.09
CA PRO A 187 70.77 8.48 2.04
C PRO A 187 72.31 8.59 2.16
N THR A 188 72.82 8.48 3.38
CA THR A 188 74.25 8.20 3.64
C THR A 188 74.44 6.69 3.80
N ARG A 189 75.54 6.22 3.22
CA ARG A 189 75.98 4.83 3.06
C ARG A 189 76.30 4.11 4.36
#